data_AF-A0A2J6HTG7-F1
#
_entry.id   AF-A0A2J6HTG7-F1
#
_cell.length_a   1.000
_cell.length_b   1.000
_cell.length_c   1.000
_cell.angle_alpha   90.00
_cell.angle_beta   90.00
_cell.angle_gamma   90.00
#
_symmetry.space_group_name_H-M   'P 1'
#
loop_
_entity.id
_entity.type
_entity.pdbx_description
1 polymer ?
#
loop_
_entity_poly.entity_id
_entity_poly.type
_entity_poly.pdbx_seq_one_letter_code
_entity_poly.pdbx_strand_id
1 'polypeptide(L)'
;MKTFRNIVLFLAASLMIFSGCTKNFEEINTDPNAPVDVPTPTLMINAQKRLMDDIRDEWASGRMALLWVQYWAQVNYTEEDRYQPRQNVNNALFRDIYLDIADLQRIIEICEDPEWADLMSAYGAVQNQIASARILKAWAFQLLTETYGAVPYHSYGAGNPDFNALQAADDVYYPNYVSQEDIFMDLLKELKEAAAQIDVNQPAWTEGDNIFDGDAMKWKRFANSLRMRVAMRLSEADAATS
;
A
#
# COMPACT_ATOMS: atom_id res chain seq x y z
N MET A 1 63.26 2.04 30.49
CA MET A 1 62.53 0.74 30.51
C MET A 1 61.19 0.79 31.24
N LYS A 2 61.08 1.39 32.44
CA LYS A 2 59.79 1.44 33.19
C LYS A 2 58.69 2.24 32.47
N THR A 3 59.04 3.36 31.84
CA THR A 3 58.11 4.21 31.07
C THR A 3 57.56 3.52 29.82
N PHE A 4 58.40 2.82 29.05
CA PHE A 4 57.97 2.05 27.87
C PHE A 4 57.04 0.90 28.24
N ARG A 5 57.33 0.18 29.34
CA ARG A 5 56.45 -0.88 29.87
C ARG A 5 55.07 -0.35 30.28
N ASN A 6 55.02 0.84 30.87
CA ASN A 6 53.76 1.46 31.28
C ASN A 6 52.91 1.91 30.07
N ILE A 7 53.55 2.39 28.99
CA ILE A 7 52.86 2.77 27.75
C ILE A 7 52.28 1.53 27.04
N VAL A 8 53.05 0.43 26.97
CA VAL A 8 52.58 -0.83 26.38
C VAL A 8 51.41 -1.43 27.18
N LEU A 9 51.47 -1.37 28.52
CA LEU A 9 50.36 -1.80 29.37
C LEU A 9 49.11 -0.92 29.19
N PHE A 10 49.28 0.40 29.00
CA PHE A 10 48.18 1.32 28.75
C PHE A 10 47.53 1.07 27.37
N LEU A 11 48.34 0.81 26.33
CA LEU A 11 47.83 0.47 24.99
C LEU A 11 47.15 -0.90 24.94
N ALA A 12 47.67 -1.89 25.66
CA ALA A 12 47.04 -3.21 25.77
C ALA A 12 45.71 -3.14 26.54
N ALA A 13 45.64 -2.30 27.57
CA ALA A 13 44.41 -2.05 28.30
C ALA A 13 43.37 -1.27 27.46
N SER A 14 43.80 -0.30 26.63
CA SER A 14 42.88 0.45 25.77
C SER A 14 42.31 -0.37 24.61
N LEU A 15 43.07 -1.34 24.06
CA LEU A 15 42.55 -2.28 23.07
C LEU A 15 41.48 -3.23 23.62
N MET A 16 41.50 -3.55 24.93
CA MET A 16 40.49 -4.40 25.55
C MET A 16 39.14 -3.70 25.79
N ILE A 17 39.08 -2.36 25.68
CA ILE A 17 37.83 -1.59 25.87
C ILE A 17 36.97 -1.62 24.60
N PHE A 18 37.56 -1.84 23.41
CA PHE A 18 36.84 -1.85 22.14
C PHE A 18 36.16 -3.18 21.78
N SER A 19 36.42 -4.28 22.51
CA SER A 19 35.82 -5.60 22.22
C SER A 19 34.46 -5.85 22.89
N GLY A 20 33.90 -4.84 23.58
CA GLY A 20 32.65 -4.95 24.33
C GLY A 20 31.41 -4.32 23.69
N CYS A 21 31.55 -3.44 22.70
CA CYS A 21 30.45 -2.56 22.27
C CYS A 21 29.53 -3.12 21.16
N THR A 22 29.74 -4.35 20.69
CA THR A 22 28.97 -4.90 19.54
C THR A 22 28.23 -6.20 19.84
N LYS A 23 28.34 -6.75 21.06
CA LYS A 23 27.86 -8.12 21.33
C LYS A 23 26.34 -8.30 21.24
N ASN A 24 25.57 -7.23 21.45
CA ASN A 24 24.10 -7.29 21.49
C ASN A 24 23.47 -6.19 20.60
N PHE A 25 24.16 -5.71 19.56
CA PHE A 25 23.65 -4.61 18.74
C PHE A 25 22.35 -4.97 18.01
N GLU A 26 22.25 -6.19 17.51
CA GLU A 26 21.03 -6.71 16.87
C GLU A 26 19.90 -6.85 17.90
N GLU A 27 20.18 -7.42 19.08
CA GLU A 27 19.18 -7.61 20.15
C GLU A 27 18.68 -6.27 20.74
N ILE A 28 19.55 -5.25 20.86
CA ILE A 28 19.19 -3.91 21.34
C ILE A 28 18.39 -3.12 20.29
N ASN A 29 18.64 -3.36 18.99
CA ASN A 29 17.93 -2.69 17.89
C ASN A 29 16.75 -3.50 17.33
N THR A 30 16.46 -4.67 17.89
CA THR A 30 15.24 -5.42 17.59
C THR A 30 14.17 -4.92 18.55
N ASP A 31 13.15 -4.24 18.03
CA ASP A 31 12.03 -3.75 18.84
C ASP A 31 11.27 -4.96 19.42
N PRO A 32 11.29 -5.18 20.75
CA PRO A 32 10.60 -6.32 21.36
C PRO A 32 9.06 -6.21 21.26
N ASN A 33 8.53 -5.05 20.83
CA ASN A 33 7.10 -4.84 20.62
C ASN A 33 6.69 -5.01 19.15
N ALA A 34 7.65 -5.12 18.22
CA ALA A 34 7.33 -5.41 16.83
C ALA A 34 6.87 -6.87 16.71
N PRO A 35 5.76 -7.15 15.99
CA PRO A 35 5.34 -8.53 15.78
C PRO A 35 6.43 -9.30 15.04
N VAL A 36 6.83 -10.46 15.57
CA VAL A 36 7.81 -11.35 14.93
C VAL A 36 7.24 -11.91 13.63
N ASP A 37 5.94 -12.20 13.62
CA ASP A 37 5.16 -12.61 12.46
C ASP A 37 3.99 -11.63 12.29
N VAL A 38 3.82 -11.05 11.11
CA VAL A 38 2.62 -10.26 10.77
C VAL A 38 1.75 -11.11 9.84
N PRO A 39 0.67 -11.74 10.34
CA PRO A 39 -0.18 -12.55 9.49
C PRO A 39 -0.84 -11.68 8.42
N THR A 40 -0.76 -12.10 7.16
CA THR A 40 -1.40 -11.36 6.05
C THR A 40 -2.91 -11.15 6.22
N PRO A 41 -3.70 -12.03 6.90
CA PRO A 41 -5.11 -11.76 7.14
C PRO A 41 -5.39 -10.50 7.97
N THR A 42 -4.53 -10.17 8.94
CA THR A 42 -4.75 -9.00 9.81
C THR A 42 -4.48 -7.70 9.05
N LEU A 43 -3.50 -7.70 8.15
CA LEU A 43 -3.27 -6.60 7.22
C LEU A 43 -4.43 -6.48 6.23
N MET A 44 -4.89 -7.60 5.66
CA MET A 44 -5.97 -7.59 4.66
C MET A 44 -7.26 -7.03 5.25
N ILE A 45 -7.69 -7.52 6.41
CA ILE A 45 -8.94 -7.05 7.04
C ILE A 45 -8.84 -5.57 7.44
N ASN A 46 -7.65 -5.12 7.90
CA ASN A 46 -7.43 -3.74 8.27
C ASN A 46 -7.49 -2.82 7.04
N ALA A 47 -6.75 -3.15 5.98
CA ALA A 47 -6.74 -2.39 4.74
C ALA A 47 -8.14 -2.29 4.11
N GLN A 48 -8.91 -3.40 4.10
CA GLN A 48 -10.30 -3.38 3.62
C GLN A 48 -11.19 -2.44 4.44
N LYS A 49 -11.09 -2.51 5.77
CA LYS A 49 -11.92 -1.70 6.66
C LYS A 49 -11.56 -0.23 6.55
N ARG A 50 -10.27 0.10 6.61
CA ARG A 50 -9.79 1.48 6.56
C ARG A 50 -10.08 2.13 5.21
N LEU A 51 -9.78 1.45 4.10
CA LEU A 51 -10.08 1.99 2.77
C LEU A 51 -11.56 2.31 2.62
N MET A 52 -12.46 1.48 3.17
CA MET A 52 -13.89 1.77 3.14
C MET A 52 -14.28 2.93 4.06
N ASP A 53 -13.73 3.00 5.27
CA ASP A 53 -13.98 4.11 6.19
C ASP A 53 -13.47 5.42 5.60
N ASP A 54 -12.21 5.48 5.19
CA ASP A 54 -11.52 6.70 4.74
C ASP A 54 -12.17 7.30 3.48
N ILE A 55 -12.78 6.48 2.61
CA ILE A 55 -13.47 6.97 1.40
C ILE A 55 -14.98 7.17 1.59
N ARG A 56 -15.60 6.63 2.65
CA ARG A 56 -17.06 6.69 2.90
C ARG A 56 -17.46 7.39 4.19
N ASP A 57 -16.51 7.95 4.92
CA ASP A 57 -16.78 8.67 6.14
C ASP A 57 -17.61 9.95 5.92
N GLU A 58 -17.90 10.63 7.04
CA GLU A 58 -18.56 11.92 7.05
C GLU A 58 -17.80 12.95 6.20
N TRP A 59 -16.47 12.94 6.23
CA TRP A 59 -15.69 14.02 5.65
C TRP A 59 -15.48 13.88 4.15
N ALA A 60 -14.81 12.81 3.70
CA ALA A 60 -14.46 12.58 2.30
C ALA A 60 -15.70 12.31 1.44
N SER A 61 -16.61 11.46 1.91
CA SER A 61 -17.85 11.19 1.17
C SER A 61 -18.93 12.20 1.53
N GLY A 62 -19.26 12.30 2.82
CA GLY A 62 -20.45 13.04 3.23
C GLY A 62 -20.37 14.54 2.98
N ARG A 63 -19.23 15.13 3.29
CA ARG A 63 -19.01 16.58 3.23
C ARG A 63 -18.20 17.01 2.02
N MET A 64 -17.65 16.11 1.20
CA MET A 64 -17.00 16.51 -0.05
C MET A 64 -17.73 15.91 -1.24
N ALA A 65 -17.58 14.61 -1.49
CA ALA A 65 -18.08 13.99 -2.72
C ALA A 65 -19.60 14.17 -2.91
N LEU A 66 -20.42 13.85 -1.91
CA LEU A 66 -21.89 13.90 -2.00
C LEU A 66 -22.44 15.32 -2.17
N LEU A 67 -21.74 16.34 -1.67
CA LEU A 67 -22.09 17.75 -1.91
C LEU A 67 -21.72 18.16 -3.33
N TRP A 68 -20.52 17.80 -3.81
CA TRP A 68 -20.05 18.17 -5.15
C TRP A 68 -20.87 17.52 -6.26
N VAL A 69 -21.37 16.30 -6.04
CA VAL A 69 -22.32 15.65 -6.95
C VAL A 69 -23.79 16.03 -6.68
N GLN A 70 -24.04 16.94 -5.73
CA GLN A 70 -25.35 17.49 -5.39
C GLN A 70 -26.40 16.45 -4.97
N TYR A 71 -25.97 15.36 -4.34
CA TYR A 71 -26.89 14.37 -3.77
C TYR A 71 -27.52 14.85 -2.46
N TRP A 72 -26.85 15.75 -1.74
CA TRP A 72 -27.44 16.49 -0.63
C TRP A 72 -26.73 17.85 -0.44
N ALA A 73 -27.14 18.63 0.56
CA ALA A 73 -26.55 19.93 0.92
C ALA A 73 -26.40 20.05 2.44
N GLN A 74 -25.38 20.78 2.93
CA GLN A 74 -25.23 21.02 4.36
C GLN A 74 -26.19 22.12 4.82
N VAL A 75 -26.72 21.99 6.04
CA VAL A 75 -27.56 23.02 6.68
C VAL A 75 -26.76 23.93 7.61
N ASN A 76 -25.58 23.49 8.05
CA ASN A 76 -24.64 24.20 8.91
C ASN A 76 -23.22 23.92 8.42
N TYR A 77 -22.29 24.86 8.60
CA TYR A 77 -20.88 24.72 8.19
C TYR A 77 -20.75 24.35 6.71
N THR A 78 -21.28 25.23 5.85
CA THR A 78 -21.49 25.05 4.40
C THR A 78 -20.25 25.37 3.56
N GLU A 79 -19.06 25.29 4.14
CA GLU A 79 -17.82 25.61 3.43
C GLU A 79 -17.64 24.67 2.22
N GLU A 80 -17.89 23.38 2.40
CA GLU A 80 -17.73 22.41 1.33
C GLU A 80 -18.80 22.48 0.23
N ASP A 81 -20.05 22.84 0.56
CA ASP A 81 -21.09 23.18 -0.44
C ASP A 81 -20.64 24.31 -1.37
N ARG A 82 -19.75 25.18 -0.89
CA ARG A 82 -19.22 26.34 -1.60
C ARG A 82 -17.84 26.08 -2.21
N TYR A 83 -17.45 24.81 -2.32
CA TYR A 83 -16.15 24.38 -2.85
C TYR A 83 -14.95 24.91 -2.05
N GLN A 84 -15.09 25.02 -0.73
CA GLN A 84 -14.02 25.42 0.18
C GLN A 84 -13.64 24.25 1.11
N PRO A 85 -13.05 23.16 0.57
CA PRO A 85 -12.67 22.02 1.40
C PRO A 85 -11.60 22.41 2.41
N ARG A 86 -11.72 21.86 3.62
CA ARG A 86 -10.74 22.05 4.68
C ARG A 86 -9.43 21.37 4.30
N GLN A 87 -8.33 22.11 4.27
CA GLN A 87 -7.04 21.57 3.82
C GLN A 87 -6.56 20.38 4.66
N ASN A 88 -6.77 20.41 5.98
CA ASN A 88 -6.40 19.29 6.85
C ASN A 88 -7.17 18.01 6.55
N VAL A 89 -8.44 18.12 6.15
CA VAL A 89 -9.27 16.97 5.73
C VAL A 89 -8.75 16.42 4.41
N ASN A 90 -8.50 17.30 3.44
CA ASN A 90 -7.95 16.89 2.15
C ASN A 90 -6.57 16.22 2.28
N ASN A 91 -5.70 16.76 3.14
CA ASN A 91 -4.39 16.16 3.42
C ASN A 91 -4.52 14.81 4.15
N ALA A 92 -5.53 14.66 5.03
CA ALA A 92 -5.80 13.39 5.70
C ALA A 92 -6.23 12.33 4.68
N LEU A 93 -7.21 12.62 3.82
CA LEU A 93 -7.66 11.70 2.78
C LEU A 93 -6.51 11.20 1.90
N PHE A 94 -5.65 12.11 1.42
CA PHE A 94 -4.46 11.76 0.65
C PHE A 94 -3.56 10.80 1.44
N ARG A 95 -3.17 11.17 2.67
CA ARG A 95 -2.29 10.36 3.53
C ARG A 95 -2.89 8.99 3.83
N ASP A 96 -4.17 8.94 4.18
CA ASP A 96 -4.82 7.76 4.73
C ASP A 96 -4.97 6.68 3.65
N ILE A 97 -5.31 7.06 2.41
CA ILE A 97 -5.30 6.11 1.28
C ILE A 97 -3.89 5.56 1.01
N TYR A 98 -2.82 6.36 1.15
CA TYR A 98 -1.44 5.84 1.02
C TYR A 98 -1.08 4.85 2.12
N LEU A 99 -1.58 5.04 3.34
CA LEU A 99 -1.38 4.08 4.42
C LEU A 99 -2.09 2.75 4.13
N ASP A 100 -3.31 2.80 3.59
CA ASP A 100 -4.03 1.58 3.19
C ASP A 100 -3.30 0.83 2.06
N ILE A 101 -2.79 1.59 1.09
CA ILE A 101 -1.96 1.07 0.00
C ILE A 101 -0.67 0.44 0.54
N ALA A 102 -0.06 1.01 1.58
CA ALA A 102 1.14 0.48 2.22
C ALA A 102 0.88 -0.88 2.89
N ASP A 103 -0.26 -1.07 3.56
CA ASP A 103 -0.63 -2.37 4.14
C ASP A 103 -0.84 -3.43 3.05
N LEU A 104 -1.48 -3.05 1.93
CA LEU A 104 -1.66 -3.94 0.77
C LEU A 104 -0.33 -4.29 0.11
N GLN A 105 0.59 -3.33 0.01
CA GLN A 105 1.94 -3.54 -0.47
C GLN A 105 2.72 -4.48 0.47
N ARG A 106 2.54 -4.34 1.78
CA ARG A 106 3.19 -5.22 2.77
C ARG A 106 2.72 -6.66 2.65
N ILE A 107 1.44 -6.91 2.37
CA ILE A 107 0.93 -8.27 2.10
C ILE A 107 1.66 -8.89 0.91
N ILE A 108 1.84 -8.11 -0.17
CA ILE A 108 2.53 -8.58 -1.37
C ILE A 108 3.97 -8.98 -1.01
N GLU A 109 4.70 -8.11 -0.31
CA GLU A 109 6.09 -8.37 0.10
C GLU A 109 6.22 -9.62 0.98
N ILE A 110 5.34 -9.80 1.98
CA ILE A 110 5.35 -10.98 2.85
C ILE A 110 5.10 -12.25 2.05
N CYS A 111 4.15 -12.22 1.10
CA CYS A 111 3.84 -13.38 0.27
C CYS A 111 4.90 -13.69 -0.79
N GLU A 112 5.72 -12.72 -1.18
CA GLU A 112 6.82 -12.92 -2.13
C GLU A 112 8.13 -13.34 -1.48
N ASP A 113 8.30 -13.02 -0.19
CA ASP A 113 9.47 -13.40 0.58
C ASP A 113 9.49 -14.92 0.82
N PRO A 114 10.50 -15.66 0.31
CA PRO A 114 10.61 -17.11 0.51
C PRO A 114 10.67 -17.54 1.99
N GLU A 115 11.09 -16.66 2.90
CA GLU A 115 11.11 -16.94 4.33
C GLU A 115 9.69 -17.04 4.92
N TRP A 116 8.74 -16.27 4.36
CA TRP A 116 7.39 -16.09 4.91
C TRP A 116 6.29 -16.71 4.06
N ALA A 117 6.51 -16.88 2.75
CA ALA A 117 5.51 -17.36 1.80
C ALA A 117 4.89 -18.72 2.21
N ASP A 118 5.70 -19.66 2.70
CA ASP A 118 5.23 -20.97 3.14
C ASP A 118 4.25 -20.86 4.33
N LEU A 119 4.51 -19.96 5.28
CA LEU A 119 3.61 -19.69 6.40
C LEU A 119 2.30 -19.08 5.91
N MET A 120 2.35 -18.21 4.91
CA MET A 120 1.15 -17.57 4.36
C MET A 120 0.24 -18.54 3.62
N SER A 121 0.74 -19.69 3.16
CA SER A 121 -0.08 -20.73 2.53
C SER A 121 -1.20 -21.27 3.45
N ALA A 122 -1.05 -21.13 4.77
CA ALA A 122 -2.09 -21.46 5.75
C ALA A 122 -3.35 -20.57 5.63
N TYR A 123 -3.20 -19.37 5.05
CA TYR A 123 -4.24 -18.36 4.95
C TYR A 123 -4.90 -18.28 3.56
N GLY A 124 -4.56 -19.18 2.65
CA GLY A 124 -5.04 -19.19 1.26
C GLY A 124 -3.89 -19.40 0.28
N ALA A 125 -4.19 -19.61 -1.00
CA ALA A 125 -3.13 -19.74 -1.99
C ALA A 125 -2.32 -18.44 -2.07
N VAL A 126 -0.99 -18.52 -1.89
CA VAL A 126 -0.10 -17.36 -1.84
C VAL A 126 -0.26 -16.47 -3.07
N GLN A 127 -0.34 -17.07 -4.27
CA GLN A 127 -0.57 -16.29 -5.50
C GLN A 127 -1.92 -15.57 -5.52
N ASN A 128 -2.96 -16.12 -4.89
CA ASN A 128 -4.27 -15.48 -4.82
C ASN A 128 -4.27 -14.35 -3.79
N GLN A 129 -3.57 -14.51 -2.66
CA GLN A 129 -3.37 -13.43 -1.68
C GLN A 129 -2.68 -12.24 -2.34
N ILE A 130 -1.55 -12.47 -3.04
CA ILE A 130 -0.84 -11.43 -3.83
C ILE A 130 -1.79 -10.77 -4.82
N ALA A 131 -2.51 -11.57 -5.63
CA ALA A 131 -3.41 -11.04 -6.65
C ALA A 131 -4.53 -10.18 -6.05
N SER A 132 -5.16 -10.61 -4.95
CA SER A 132 -6.22 -9.85 -4.28
C SER A 132 -5.70 -8.53 -3.69
N ALA A 133 -4.51 -8.52 -3.08
CA ALA A 133 -3.86 -7.31 -2.59
C ALA A 133 -3.53 -6.34 -3.74
N ARG A 134 -2.99 -6.85 -4.86
CA ARG A 134 -2.77 -6.05 -6.09
C ARG A 134 -4.07 -5.41 -6.59
N ILE A 135 -5.19 -6.14 -6.58
CA ILE A 135 -6.49 -5.64 -7.06
C ILE A 135 -6.99 -4.49 -6.19
N LEU A 136 -6.94 -4.62 -4.85
CA LEU A 136 -7.32 -3.52 -3.95
C LEU A 136 -6.37 -2.33 -4.08
N LYS A 137 -5.06 -2.60 -4.21
CA LYS A 137 -4.04 -1.54 -4.38
C LYS A 137 -4.29 -0.72 -5.64
N ALA A 138 -4.61 -1.39 -6.74
CA ALA A 138 -4.99 -0.75 -8.00
C ALA A 138 -6.28 0.08 -7.85
N TRP A 139 -7.27 -0.40 -7.11
CA TRP A 139 -8.49 0.37 -6.84
C TRP A 139 -8.23 1.60 -5.96
N ALA A 140 -7.38 1.49 -4.94
CA ALA A 140 -7.00 2.61 -4.10
C ALA A 140 -6.22 3.69 -4.88
N PHE A 141 -5.27 3.29 -5.74
CA PHE A 141 -4.59 4.22 -6.64
C PHE A 141 -5.54 4.86 -7.66
N GLN A 142 -6.52 4.11 -8.17
CA GLN A 142 -7.58 4.67 -9.00
C GLN A 142 -8.31 5.81 -8.27
N LEU A 143 -8.70 5.62 -7.00
CA LEU A 143 -9.37 6.65 -6.21
C LEU A 143 -8.48 7.88 -5.96
N LEU A 144 -7.19 7.67 -5.66
CA LEU A 144 -6.22 8.75 -5.49
C LEU A 144 -6.09 9.59 -6.76
N THR A 145 -5.80 8.96 -7.90
CA THR A 145 -5.59 9.72 -9.14
C THR A 145 -6.88 10.41 -9.59
N GLU A 146 -8.05 9.81 -9.38
CA GLU A 146 -9.34 10.45 -9.69
C GLU A 146 -9.63 11.68 -8.82
N THR A 147 -9.07 11.73 -7.61
CA THR A 147 -9.24 12.85 -6.69
C THR A 147 -8.22 13.97 -6.95
N TYR A 148 -6.97 13.61 -7.24
CA TYR A 148 -5.83 14.54 -7.22
C TYR A 148 -5.14 14.74 -8.59
N GLY A 149 -5.49 13.94 -9.60
CA GLY A 149 -4.77 13.89 -10.87
C GLY A 149 -3.44 13.16 -10.72
N ALA A 150 -2.34 13.84 -11.02
CA ALA A 150 -1.01 13.26 -10.89
C ALA A 150 -0.67 13.01 -9.41
N VAL A 151 -0.15 11.83 -9.09
CA VAL A 151 0.20 11.41 -7.73
C VAL A 151 1.43 10.50 -7.73
N PRO A 152 2.17 10.36 -6.61
CA PRO A 152 3.14 9.30 -6.45
C PRO A 152 2.53 7.93 -6.67
N TYR A 153 3.07 7.15 -7.60
CA TYR A 153 2.48 5.88 -7.99
C TYR A 153 3.48 4.73 -7.84
N HIS A 154 2.95 3.54 -7.59
CA HIS A 154 3.72 2.31 -7.55
C HIS A 154 2.93 1.20 -8.26
N SER A 155 3.54 0.63 -9.29
CA SER A 155 3.01 -0.56 -9.96
C SER A 155 3.61 -1.81 -9.36
N TYR A 156 2.87 -2.92 -9.41
CA TYR A 156 3.47 -4.23 -9.10
C TYR A 156 4.41 -4.68 -10.21
N GLY A 157 4.08 -4.41 -11.47
CA GLY A 157 4.97 -4.61 -12.60
C GLY A 157 6.01 -3.49 -12.71
N ALA A 158 7.29 -3.85 -12.80
CA ALA A 158 8.31 -2.88 -13.18
C ALA A 158 8.09 -2.44 -14.64
N GLY A 159 8.12 -1.13 -14.90
CA GLY A 159 7.93 -0.61 -16.25
C GLY A 159 8.30 0.85 -16.45
N ASN A 160 7.99 1.70 -15.47
CA ASN A 160 8.31 3.13 -15.51
C ASN A 160 9.16 3.49 -14.27
N PRO A 161 10.36 4.11 -14.45
CA PRO A 161 11.21 4.52 -13.33
C PRO A 161 10.56 5.55 -12.40
N ASP A 162 9.53 6.27 -12.86
CA ASP A 162 8.77 7.20 -12.04
C ASP A 162 7.75 6.51 -11.12
N PHE A 163 7.51 5.20 -11.29
CA PHE A 163 6.60 4.41 -10.43
C PHE A 163 7.33 3.97 -9.15
N ASN A 164 7.94 4.93 -8.47
CA ASN A 164 8.88 4.71 -7.37
C ASN A 164 8.29 5.01 -5.99
N ALA A 165 6.97 5.22 -5.87
CA ALA A 165 6.33 5.33 -4.57
C ALA A 165 6.42 4.00 -3.79
N LEU A 166 6.26 4.07 -2.46
CA LEU A 166 6.23 2.92 -1.55
C LEU A 166 7.51 2.04 -1.54
N GLN A 167 8.56 2.45 -2.24
CA GLN A 167 9.83 1.74 -2.20
C GLN A 167 10.56 2.12 -0.91
N ALA A 168 10.84 1.13 -0.07
CA ALA A 168 11.65 1.29 1.13
C ALA A 168 13.17 1.35 0.83
N ALA A 169 13.57 1.40 -0.45
CA ALA A 169 14.97 1.53 -0.83
C ALA A 169 15.53 2.87 -0.34
N ASP A 170 16.74 2.84 0.22
CA ASP A 170 17.38 3.90 1.04
C ASP A 170 17.50 5.31 0.40
N ASP A 171 17.07 5.49 -0.85
CA ASP A 171 17.31 6.68 -1.66
C ASP A 171 16.04 7.38 -2.21
N VAL A 172 14.83 6.85 -2.00
CA VAL A 172 13.58 7.47 -2.53
C VAL A 172 12.76 8.14 -1.41
N TYR A 173 13.20 9.31 -0.97
CA TYR A 173 12.48 10.11 0.04
C TYR A 173 11.35 10.96 -0.55
N TYR A 174 11.43 11.26 -1.85
CA TYR A 174 10.49 12.12 -2.56
C TYR A 174 10.09 11.42 -3.87
N PRO A 175 9.07 10.55 -3.85
CA PRO A 175 8.66 9.83 -5.04
C PRO A 175 8.12 10.78 -6.11
N ASN A 176 8.31 10.41 -7.37
CA ASN A 176 7.89 11.21 -8.50
C ASN A 176 6.37 11.21 -8.63
N TYR A 177 5.80 12.36 -8.98
CA TYR A 177 4.39 12.43 -9.36
C TYR A 177 4.24 11.92 -10.78
N VAL A 178 3.39 10.91 -10.95
CA VAL A 178 3.11 10.27 -12.22
C VAL A 178 1.83 10.85 -12.80
N SER A 179 1.79 11.04 -14.12
CA SER A 179 0.60 11.56 -14.79
C SER A 179 -0.60 10.62 -14.61
N GLN A 180 -1.81 11.20 -14.55
CA GLN A 180 -3.03 10.41 -14.43
C GLN A 180 -3.21 9.44 -15.63
N GLU A 181 -2.81 9.85 -16.83
CA GLU A 181 -2.84 9.01 -18.03
C GLU A 181 -1.97 7.75 -17.87
N ASP A 182 -0.71 7.92 -17.47
CA ASP A 182 0.23 6.80 -17.27
C ASP A 182 -0.27 5.86 -16.17
N ILE A 183 -0.83 6.41 -15.08
CA ILE A 183 -1.44 5.62 -14.00
C ILE A 183 -2.59 4.78 -14.56
N PHE A 184 -3.54 5.37 -15.30
CA PHE A 184 -4.67 4.62 -15.85
C PHE A 184 -4.26 3.54 -16.85
N MET A 185 -3.27 3.81 -17.70
CA MET A 185 -2.72 2.82 -18.63
C MET A 185 -2.10 1.64 -17.88
N ASP A 186 -1.38 1.91 -16.80
CA ASP A 186 -0.83 0.85 -15.96
C ASP A 186 -1.92 0.10 -15.19
N LEU A 187 -2.94 0.78 -14.64
CA LEU A 187 -4.07 0.14 -13.96
C LEU A 187 -4.81 -0.88 -14.87
N LEU A 188 -4.96 -0.59 -16.18
CA LEU A 188 -5.53 -1.54 -17.13
C LEU A 188 -4.70 -2.83 -17.27
N LYS A 189 -3.37 -2.69 -17.25
CA LYS A 189 -2.42 -3.81 -17.32
C LYS A 189 -2.41 -4.57 -15.99
N GLU A 190 -2.25 -3.87 -14.88
CA GLU A 190 -2.17 -4.45 -13.54
C GLU A 190 -3.42 -5.25 -13.18
N LEU A 191 -4.61 -4.70 -13.41
CA LEU A 191 -5.87 -5.42 -13.15
C LEU A 191 -6.03 -6.66 -14.05
N LYS A 192 -5.52 -6.62 -15.29
CA LYS A 192 -5.53 -7.78 -16.19
C LYS A 192 -4.60 -8.89 -15.69
N GLU A 193 -3.39 -8.51 -15.29
CA GLU A 193 -2.37 -9.45 -14.82
C GLU A 193 -2.74 -10.05 -13.47
N ALA A 194 -3.24 -9.25 -12.52
CA ALA A 194 -3.73 -9.74 -11.23
C ALA A 194 -4.93 -10.68 -11.42
N ALA A 195 -5.87 -10.38 -12.32
CA ALA A 195 -6.97 -11.28 -12.64
C ALA A 195 -6.49 -12.62 -13.25
N ALA A 196 -5.41 -12.59 -14.03
CA ALA A 196 -4.81 -13.79 -14.63
C ALA A 196 -4.06 -14.64 -13.60
N GLN A 197 -3.46 -14.01 -12.59
CA GLN A 197 -2.74 -14.68 -11.49
C GLN A 197 -3.66 -15.49 -10.57
N ILE A 198 -4.94 -15.13 -10.46
CA ILE A 198 -5.90 -15.85 -9.61
C ILE A 198 -6.17 -17.27 -10.14
N ASP A 199 -5.85 -18.26 -9.30
CA ASP A 199 -6.35 -19.63 -9.39
C ASP A 199 -7.71 -19.76 -8.70
N VAL A 200 -8.76 -19.93 -9.51
CA VAL A 200 -10.14 -20.03 -9.04
C VAL A 200 -10.48 -21.37 -8.37
N ASN A 201 -9.58 -22.35 -8.42
CA ASN A 201 -9.77 -23.65 -7.76
C ASN A 201 -9.24 -23.66 -6.32
N GLN A 202 -8.60 -22.57 -5.89
CA GLN A 202 -8.07 -22.39 -4.55
C GLN A 202 -8.72 -21.16 -3.91
N PRO A 203 -8.93 -21.15 -2.59
CA PRO A 203 -9.39 -19.95 -1.90
C PRO A 203 -8.37 -18.83 -2.04
N ALA A 204 -8.86 -17.59 -2.14
CA ALA A 204 -7.99 -16.42 -2.05
C ALA A 204 -7.53 -16.19 -0.61
N TRP A 205 -8.46 -16.38 0.32
CA TRP A 205 -8.26 -16.23 1.75
C TRP A 205 -9.05 -17.29 2.50
N THR A 206 -8.55 -17.77 3.64
CA THR A 206 -9.33 -18.59 4.58
C THR A 206 -9.93 -17.75 5.72
N GLU A 207 -9.34 -16.58 5.97
CA GLU A 207 -9.78 -15.56 6.91
C GLU A 207 -9.26 -14.17 6.49
N GLY A 208 -9.76 -13.10 7.10
CA GLY A 208 -9.30 -11.72 6.84
C GLY A 208 -9.90 -11.04 5.61
N ASP A 209 -10.61 -11.76 4.75
CA ASP A 209 -11.35 -11.17 3.62
C ASP A 209 -12.84 -11.00 3.93
N ASN A 210 -13.26 -9.78 4.24
CA ASN A 210 -14.67 -9.43 4.50
C ASN A 210 -15.42 -8.97 3.25
N ILE A 211 -14.74 -8.80 2.11
CA ILE A 211 -15.39 -8.35 0.87
C ILE A 211 -16.01 -9.55 0.16
N PHE A 212 -15.26 -10.65 0.05
CA PHE A 212 -15.68 -11.82 -0.73
C PHE A 212 -15.61 -13.15 0.01
N ASP A 213 -15.31 -13.14 1.32
CA ASP A 213 -15.18 -14.34 2.15
C ASP A 213 -14.20 -15.37 1.55
N GLY A 214 -13.12 -14.90 0.93
CA GLY A 214 -12.09 -15.75 0.34
C GLY A 214 -12.42 -16.32 -1.05
N ASP A 215 -13.57 -15.96 -1.64
CA ASP A 215 -13.97 -16.43 -2.96
C ASP A 215 -13.09 -15.85 -4.09
N ALA A 216 -12.16 -16.66 -4.59
CA ALA A 216 -11.23 -16.30 -5.65
C ALA A 216 -11.93 -15.93 -6.98
N MET A 217 -13.07 -16.56 -7.29
CA MET A 217 -13.85 -16.21 -8.49
C MET A 217 -14.41 -14.79 -8.39
N LYS A 218 -14.87 -14.37 -7.21
CA LYS A 218 -15.33 -12.99 -6.98
C LYS A 218 -14.20 -11.98 -7.09
N TRP A 219 -13.01 -12.27 -6.55
CA TRP A 219 -11.83 -11.42 -6.74
C TRP A 219 -11.47 -11.25 -8.23
N LYS A 220 -11.47 -12.33 -9.00
CA LYS A 220 -11.23 -12.29 -10.44
C LYS A 220 -12.29 -11.48 -11.20
N ARG A 221 -13.56 -11.59 -10.81
CA ARG A 221 -14.65 -10.77 -11.37
C ARG A 221 -14.53 -9.30 -10.99
N PHE A 222 -14.09 -9.01 -9.77
CA PHE A 222 -13.89 -7.65 -9.30
C PHE A 222 -12.77 -6.95 -10.08
N ALA A 223 -11.62 -7.61 -10.26
CA ALA A 223 -10.53 -7.11 -11.09
C ALA A 223 -10.98 -6.74 -12.52
N ASN A 224 -11.74 -7.63 -13.17
CA ASN A 224 -12.26 -7.37 -14.52
C ASN A 224 -13.31 -6.25 -14.54
N SER A 225 -14.15 -6.13 -13.50
CA SER A 225 -15.11 -5.04 -13.36
C SER A 225 -14.42 -3.68 -13.19
N LEU A 226 -13.36 -3.62 -12.37
CA LEU A 226 -12.54 -2.42 -12.23
C LEU A 226 -11.83 -2.06 -13.54
N ARG A 227 -11.30 -3.06 -14.25
CA ARG A 227 -10.65 -2.85 -15.55
C ARG A 227 -11.62 -2.27 -16.58
N MET A 228 -12.86 -2.76 -16.61
CA MET A 228 -13.92 -2.17 -17.44
C MET A 228 -14.22 -0.73 -17.03
N ARG A 229 -14.34 -0.44 -15.73
CA ARG A 229 -14.55 0.93 -15.23
C ARG A 229 -13.43 1.88 -15.66
N VAL A 230 -12.17 1.44 -15.55
CA VAL A 230 -11.01 2.21 -16.01
C VAL A 230 -11.09 2.45 -17.52
N ALA A 231 -11.35 1.43 -18.32
CA ALA A 231 -11.44 1.55 -19.78
C ALA A 231 -12.53 2.54 -20.21
N MET A 232 -13.69 2.52 -19.56
CA MET A 232 -14.76 3.49 -19.85
C MET A 232 -14.32 4.92 -19.60
N ARG A 233 -13.60 5.18 -18.50
CA ARG A 233 -13.08 6.52 -18.17
C ARG A 233 -12.06 7.01 -19.21
N LEU A 234 -11.16 6.14 -19.66
CA LEU A 234 -10.20 6.48 -20.71
C LEU A 234 -10.89 6.77 -22.05
N SER A 235 -11.91 5.99 -22.42
CA SER A 235 -12.63 6.18 -23.69
C SER A 235 -13.30 7.54 -23.84
N GLU A 236 -13.68 8.19 -22.72
CA GLU A 236 -14.24 9.55 -22.73
C GLU A 236 -13.16 10.63 -22.82
N ALA A 237 -11.93 10.35 -22.36
CA ALA A 237 -10.81 11.27 -22.38
C ALA A 237 -10.03 11.25 -23.70
N ASP A 238 -9.92 10.07 -24.33
CA ASP A 238 -9.25 9.88 -25.62
C ASP A 238 -10.10 8.98 -26.54
N ALA A 239 -10.78 9.59 -27.50
CA ALA A 239 -11.64 8.88 -28.46
C ALA A 239 -10.88 7.83 -29.30
N ALA A 240 -9.54 7.87 -29.32
CA ALA A 240 -8.71 6.93 -30.08
C ALA A 240 -8.46 5.58 -29.35
N THR A 241 -8.81 5.44 -28.07
CA THR A 241 -8.66 4.19 -27.29
C THR A 241 -9.98 3.42 -27.08
N SER A 242 -11.07 3.87 -27.69
CA SER A 242 -12.38 3.18 -27.69
C SER A 242 -12.51 2.04 -28.70
#